data_AF-A0A3P8W1B3-F1
#
_entry.id   AF-A0A3P8W1B3-F1
#
_cell.length_a   1.000
_cell.length_b   1.000
_cell.length_c   1.000
_cell.angle_alpha   90.00
_cell.angle_beta   90.00
_cell.angle_gamma   90.00
#
_symmetry.space_group_name_H-M   'P 1'
#
loop_
_entity.id
_entity.type
_entity.pdbx_description
1 polymer ?
#
loop_
_entity_poly.entity_id
_entity_poly.type
_entity_poly.pdbx_seq_one_letter_code
_entity_poly.pdbx_strand_id
1 'polypeptide(L)'
;PIHGVPKAVPAKVLQGAIPSGHIPKPVIVPDYIAKYPTIKTDEERDQYRAVFNDQYAEYKELHSEVQSTMKKFDEMDAMMNSLPQHEVDRINRILQEYQRKKKDPTFLEKKERCDYLKNKLSHIKQKIQEYDKVMEWNDGYG
;
A
#
# COMPACT_ATOMS: atom_id res chain seq x y z
N PRO A 1 -1.28 27.69 -10.21
CA PRO A 1 -2.37 26.88 -10.79
C PRO A 1 -2.31 25.44 -10.27
N ILE A 2 -3.30 25.08 -9.47
CA ILE A 2 -3.47 23.82 -8.73
C ILE A 2 -4.02 22.73 -9.67
N HIS A 3 -3.29 21.62 -9.86
CA HIS A 3 -3.83 20.43 -10.52
C HIS A 3 -4.50 19.55 -9.48
N GLY A 4 -5.83 19.48 -9.54
CA GLY A 4 -6.65 18.63 -8.69
C GLY A 4 -6.49 17.15 -9.00
N VAL A 5 -6.43 16.35 -7.95
CA VAL A 5 -6.40 14.88 -7.99
C VAL A 5 -7.74 14.35 -8.53
N PRO A 6 -7.77 13.40 -9.48
CA PRO A 6 -9.03 12.84 -9.95
C PRO A 6 -9.63 11.93 -8.86
N LYS A 7 -10.84 12.29 -8.39
CA LYS A 7 -11.66 11.47 -7.50
C LYS A 7 -12.09 10.19 -8.23
N ALA A 8 -11.94 9.05 -7.56
CA ALA A 8 -12.45 7.77 -8.03
C ALA A 8 -13.97 7.83 -8.19
N VAL A 9 -14.46 7.58 -9.41
CA VAL A 9 -15.89 7.47 -9.71
C VAL A 9 -16.42 6.13 -9.19
N PRO A 10 -17.59 6.09 -8.51
CA PRO A 10 -18.18 4.83 -8.10
C PRO A 10 -18.68 4.06 -9.33
N ALA A 11 -18.34 2.77 -9.39
CA ALA A 11 -18.73 1.88 -10.49
C ALA A 11 -20.26 1.78 -10.57
N LYS A 12 -20.83 2.36 -11.62
CA LYS A 12 -22.25 2.18 -11.97
C LYS A 12 -22.32 0.88 -12.79
N VAL A 13 -22.90 -0.16 -12.20
CA VAL A 13 -23.14 -1.44 -12.89
C VAL A 13 -24.18 -1.17 -13.99
N LEU A 14 -23.70 -0.94 -15.21
CA LEU A 14 -24.54 -0.86 -16.40
C LEU A 14 -24.80 -2.29 -16.87
N GLN A 15 -26.01 -2.76 -16.60
CA GLN A 15 -26.51 -4.05 -17.07
C GLN A 15 -26.78 -3.93 -18.58
N GLY A 16 -25.80 -4.31 -19.39
CA GLY A 16 -25.86 -4.28 -20.86
C GLY A 16 -24.90 -5.31 -21.45
N ALA A 17 -25.28 -5.89 -22.59
CA ALA A 17 -24.49 -6.91 -23.29
C ALA A 17 -23.10 -6.37 -23.69
N ILE A 18 -22.05 -7.11 -23.34
CA ILE A 18 -20.67 -6.79 -23.71
C ILE A 18 -20.52 -6.93 -25.23
N PRO A 19 -20.10 -5.88 -25.98
CA PRO A 19 -19.87 -6.00 -27.42
C PRO A 19 -18.73 -7.00 -27.69
N SER A 20 -18.93 -7.91 -28.66
CA SER A 20 -17.93 -8.89 -29.10
C SER A 20 -16.62 -8.20 -29.44
N GLY A 21 -15.55 -8.53 -28.71
CA GLY A 21 -14.21 -7.95 -28.86
C GLY A 21 -13.67 -7.27 -27.60
N HIS A 22 -14.50 -7.01 -26.59
CA HIS A 22 -14.02 -6.55 -25.28
C HIS A 22 -13.69 -7.74 -24.37
N ILE A 23 -12.40 -8.03 -24.20
CA ILE A 23 -11.91 -8.89 -23.12
C ILE A 23 -11.69 -7.96 -21.91
N PRO A 24 -12.54 -8.01 -20.86
CA PRO A 24 -12.26 -7.24 -19.65
C PRO A 24 -10.93 -7.72 -19.07
N LYS A 25 -10.01 -6.77 -18.82
CA LYS A 25 -8.73 -7.07 -18.18
C LYS A 25 -9.02 -7.78 -16.85
N PRO A 26 -8.39 -8.93 -16.55
CA PRO A 26 -8.59 -9.62 -15.28
C PRO A 26 -8.31 -8.66 -14.12
N VAL A 27 -9.34 -8.40 -13.32
CA VAL A 27 -9.17 -7.63 -12.09
C VAL A 27 -8.48 -8.55 -11.09
N ILE A 28 -7.19 -8.33 -10.84
CA ILE A 28 -6.46 -9.07 -9.80
C ILE A 28 -6.98 -8.58 -8.46
N VAL A 29 -7.90 -9.35 -7.87
CA VAL A 29 -8.39 -9.09 -6.52
C VAL A 29 -7.30 -9.54 -5.53
N PRO A 30 -6.90 -8.69 -4.57
CA PRO A 30 -5.94 -9.11 -3.55
C PRO A 30 -6.45 -10.28 -2.71
N ASP A 31 -5.58 -11.23 -2.40
CA ASP A 31 -5.93 -12.48 -1.71
C ASP A 31 -6.49 -12.25 -0.30
N TYR A 32 -6.02 -11.19 0.38
CA TYR A 32 -6.49 -10.83 1.72
C TYR A 32 -7.99 -10.47 1.76
N ILE A 33 -8.59 -10.06 0.65
CA ILE A 33 -10.04 -9.79 0.59
C ILE A 33 -10.82 -11.09 0.80
N ALA A 34 -10.37 -12.20 0.19
CA ALA A 34 -11.00 -13.50 0.33
C ALA A 34 -10.60 -14.22 1.64
N LYS A 35 -9.36 -14.01 2.11
CA LYS A 35 -8.85 -14.64 3.35
C LYS A 35 -9.43 -14.04 4.63
N TYR A 36 -9.80 -12.76 4.60
CA TYR A 36 -10.35 -12.05 5.76
C TYR A 36 -11.75 -11.51 5.45
N PRO A 37 -12.78 -12.38 5.34
CA PRO A 37 -14.16 -11.95 5.18
C PRO A 37 -14.69 -11.20 6.42
N THR A 38 -15.97 -10.85 6.39
CA THR A 38 -16.65 -10.28 7.57
C THR A 38 -16.64 -11.27 8.73
N ILE A 39 -16.18 -10.80 9.89
CA ILE A 39 -16.10 -11.54 11.15
C ILE A 39 -17.50 -11.81 11.69
N LYS A 40 -17.70 -13.01 12.26
CA LYS A 40 -18.99 -13.44 12.82
C LYS A 40 -18.90 -13.85 14.29
N THR A 41 -17.71 -14.15 14.81
CA THR A 41 -17.52 -14.57 16.20
C THR A 41 -16.34 -13.86 16.86
N ASP A 42 -16.32 -13.86 18.19
CA ASP A 42 -15.22 -13.28 18.98
C ASP A 42 -13.90 -14.03 18.77
N GLU A 43 -13.96 -15.36 18.58
CA GLU A 43 -12.76 -16.14 18.28
C GLU A 43 -12.15 -15.74 16.94
N GLU A 44 -12.96 -15.50 15.91
CA GLU A 44 -12.50 -14.98 14.61
C GLU A 44 -11.91 -13.57 14.77
N ARG A 45 -12.54 -12.69 15.57
CA ARG A 45 -12.01 -11.36 15.88
C ARG A 45 -10.62 -11.44 16.51
N ASP A 46 -10.46 -12.31 17.51
CA ASP A 46 -9.19 -12.45 18.23
C ASP A 46 -8.09 -13.05 17.35
N GLN A 47 -8.44 -13.99 16.46
CA GLN A 47 -7.53 -14.48 15.42
C GLN A 47 -7.09 -13.37 14.47
N TYR A 48 -8.01 -12.53 13.99
CA TYR A 48 -7.70 -11.41 13.10
C TYR A 48 -6.78 -10.41 13.80
N ARG A 49 -7.02 -10.15 15.09
CA ARG A 49 -6.19 -9.28 15.91
C ARG A 49 -4.77 -9.83 16.10
N ALA A 50 -4.64 -11.14 16.35
CA ALA A 50 -3.34 -11.80 16.46
C ALA A 50 -2.54 -11.68 15.14
N VAL A 51 -3.18 -11.97 14.01
CA VAL A 51 -2.58 -11.81 12.68
C VAL A 51 -2.20 -10.36 12.42
N PHE A 52 -3.07 -9.40 12.75
CA PHE A 52 -2.78 -7.98 12.58
C PHE A 52 -1.53 -7.59 13.35
N ASN A 53 -1.40 -7.99 14.61
CA ASN A 53 -0.27 -7.63 15.46
C ASN A 53 1.05 -8.19 14.92
N ASP A 54 1.07 -9.48 14.55
CA ASP A 54 2.23 -10.14 13.96
C ASP A 54 2.67 -9.43 12.66
N GLN A 55 1.74 -9.27 11.73
CA GLN A 55 2.01 -8.69 10.42
C GLN A 55 2.31 -7.18 10.50
N TYR A 56 1.80 -6.48 11.53
CA TYR A 56 2.14 -5.08 11.78
C TYR A 56 3.57 -4.91 12.26
N ALA A 57 4.12 -5.88 13.01
CA ALA A 57 5.53 -5.87 13.38
C ALA A 57 6.42 -5.98 12.13
N GLU A 58 6.13 -6.93 11.23
CA GLU A 58 6.79 -7.08 9.92
C GLU A 58 6.69 -5.79 9.10
N TYR A 59 5.49 -5.23 8.98
CA TYR A 59 5.27 -3.97 8.27
C TYR A 59 6.10 -2.82 8.85
N LYS A 60 6.16 -2.68 10.17
CA LYS A 60 6.88 -1.56 10.81
C LYS A 60 8.38 -1.63 10.52
N GLU A 61 8.97 -2.82 10.62
CA GLU A 61 10.39 -3.03 10.31
C GLU A 61 10.68 -2.73 8.83
N LEU A 62 9.91 -3.34 7.93
CA LEU A 62 10.08 -3.17 6.49
C LEU A 62 9.86 -1.71 6.05
N HIS A 63 8.82 -1.07 6.57
CA HIS A 63 8.54 0.34 6.29
C HIS A 63 9.68 1.25 6.77
N SER A 64 10.27 0.96 7.93
CA SER A 64 11.44 1.70 8.42
C SER A 64 12.63 1.60 7.46
N GLU A 65 12.90 0.40 6.93
CA GLU A 65 13.98 0.20 5.96
C GLU A 65 13.72 0.94 4.64
N VAL A 66 12.49 0.84 4.11
CA VAL A 66 12.08 1.54 2.88
C VAL A 66 12.19 3.05 3.08
N GLN A 67 11.69 3.59 4.20
CA GLN A 67 11.77 5.03 4.51
C GLN A 67 13.21 5.52 4.67
N SER A 68 14.07 4.74 5.34
CA SER A 68 15.50 5.07 5.46
C SER A 68 16.18 5.17 4.10
N THR A 69 15.84 4.24 3.19
CA THR A 69 16.37 4.24 1.82
C THR A 69 15.80 5.40 1.00
N MET A 70 14.50 5.71 1.12
CA MET A 70 13.87 6.87 0.48
C MET A 70 14.48 8.19 0.97
N LYS A 71 14.73 8.33 2.28
CA LYS A 71 15.37 9.52 2.84
C LYS A 71 16.77 9.76 2.26
N LYS A 72 17.57 8.70 2.11
CA LYS A 72 18.90 8.80 1.45
C LYS A 72 18.76 9.25 0.00
N PHE A 73 17.70 8.83 -0.70
CA PHE A 73 17.41 9.32 -2.04
C PHE A 73 17.09 10.81 -2.03
N ASP A 74 16.22 11.25 -1.12
CA ASP A 74 15.85 12.68 -1.00
C ASP A 74 17.07 13.56 -0.64
N GLU A 75 17.97 13.08 0.24
CA GLU A 75 19.22 13.77 0.59
C GLU A 75 20.16 13.90 -0.61
N MET A 76 20.30 12.85 -1.43
CA MET A 76 21.09 12.90 -2.66
C MET A 76 20.45 13.84 -3.69
N ASP A 77 19.13 13.83 -3.84
CA ASP A 77 18.40 14.74 -4.73
C ASP A 77 18.60 16.20 -4.31
N ALA A 78 18.55 16.51 -3.01
CA ALA A 78 18.82 17.84 -2.48
C ALA A 78 20.27 18.27 -2.71
N MET A 79 21.24 17.37 -2.48
CA MET A 79 22.65 17.65 -2.76
C MET A 79 22.86 17.95 -4.24
N MET A 80 22.29 17.16 -5.15
CA MET A 80 22.40 17.40 -6.60
C MET A 80 21.81 18.76 -7.02
N ASN A 81 20.67 19.15 -6.44
CA ASN A 81 20.04 20.45 -6.72
C ASN A 81 20.84 21.66 -6.20
N SER A 82 21.83 21.46 -5.33
CA SER A 82 22.63 22.55 -4.72
C SER A 82 24.04 22.71 -5.31
N LEU A 83 24.47 21.81 -6.20
CA LEU A 83 25.83 21.80 -6.73
C LEU A 83 25.99 22.69 -7.98
N PRO A 84 27.11 23.43 -8.11
CA PRO A 84 27.37 24.27 -9.28
C PRO A 84 27.75 23.45 -10.53
N GLN A 85 27.39 23.98 -11.70
CA GLN A 85 27.38 23.30 -13.00
C GLN A 85 28.76 22.86 -13.54
N HIS A 86 29.87 23.19 -12.89
CA HIS A 86 31.22 22.81 -13.36
C HIS A 86 31.69 21.44 -12.84
N GLU A 87 30.92 20.74 -11.99
CA GLU A 87 31.20 19.37 -11.53
C GLU A 87 30.43 18.28 -12.29
N VAL A 88 30.12 18.50 -13.58
CA VAL A 88 29.21 17.65 -14.39
C VAL A 88 29.55 16.16 -14.34
N ASP A 89 30.84 15.79 -14.41
CA ASP A 89 31.24 14.38 -14.43
C ASP A 89 31.05 13.68 -13.08
N ARG A 90 31.25 14.40 -11.98
CA ARG A 90 30.99 13.90 -10.63
C ARG A 90 29.49 13.76 -10.39
N ILE A 91 28.71 14.72 -10.86
CA ILE A 91 27.24 14.71 -10.82
C ILE A 91 26.69 13.53 -11.62
N ASN A 92 27.19 13.28 -12.83
CA ASN A 92 26.74 12.18 -13.67
C ASN A 92 27.00 10.80 -13.04
N ARG A 93 28.15 10.60 -12.39
CA ARG A 93 28.44 9.35 -11.67
C ARG A 93 27.52 9.14 -10.47
N ILE A 94 27.25 10.20 -9.70
CA ILE A 94 26.32 10.15 -8.57
C ILE A 94 24.89 9.85 -9.06
N LEU A 95 24.47 10.47 -10.16
CA LEU A 95 23.15 10.25 -10.75
C LEU A 95 22.97 8.81 -11.25
N GLN A 96 23.99 8.23 -11.90
CA GLN A 96 23.92 6.84 -12.35
C GLN A 96 23.82 5.85 -11.19
N GLU A 97 24.63 6.04 -10.14
CA GLU A 97 24.57 5.21 -8.93
C GLU A 97 23.23 5.35 -8.20
N TYR A 98 22.68 6.56 -8.14
CA TYR A 98 21.35 6.83 -7.60
C TYR A 98 20.26 6.09 -8.39
N GLN A 99 20.25 6.24 -9.72
CA GLN A 99 19.25 5.62 -10.59
C GLN A 99 19.34 4.10 -10.52
N ARG A 100 20.55 3.55 -10.39
CA ARG A 100 20.79 2.11 -10.19
C ARG A 100 20.18 1.63 -8.89
N LYS A 101 20.40 2.32 -7.77
CA LYS A 101 19.82 1.98 -6.46
C LYS A 101 18.29 2.11 -6.43
N LYS A 102 17.73 3.12 -7.11
CA LYS A 102 16.27 3.34 -7.17
C LYS A 102 15.54 2.27 -7.98
N LYS A 103 16.23 1.69 -8.96
CA LYS A 103 15.74 0.58 -9.79
C LYS A 103 16.19 -0.79 -9.28
N ASP A 104 16.80 -0.85 -8.10
CA ASP A 104 17.23 -2.10 -7.52
C ASP A 104 16.01 -3.02 -7.29
N PRO A 105 15.99 -4.24 -7.86
CA PRO A 105 14.86 -5.15 -7.73
C PRO A 105 14.53 -5.45 -6.26
N THR A 106 15.54 -5.63 -5.41
CA THR A 106 15.37 -5.89 -3.97
C THR A 106 14.63 -4.74 -3.28
N PHE A 107 15.00 -3.49 -3.59
CA PHE A 107 14.29 -2.32 -3.04
C PHE A 107 12.85 -2.24 -3.52
N LEU A 108 12.61 -2.50 -4.81
CA LEU A 108 11.26 -2.49 -5.39
C LEU A 108 10.37 -3.58 -4.79
N GLU A 109 10.90 -4.80 -4.61
CA GLU A 109 10.21 -5.90 -3.93
C GLU A 109 9.85 -5.55 -2.49
N LYS A 110 10.79 -4.96 -1.73
CA LYS A 110 10.53 -4.49 -0.36
C LYS A 110 9.46 -3.41 -0.32
N LYS A 111 9.49 -2.46 -1.26
CA LYS A 111 8.46 -1.43 -1.37
C LYS A 111 7.10 -2.03 -1.70
N GLU A 112 7.03 -2.95 -2.67
CA GLU A 112 5.79 -3.63 -3.05
C GLU A 112 5.22 -4.44 -1.87
N ARG A 113 6.08 -5.17 -1.15
CA ARG A 113 5.70 -5.90 0.06
C ARG A 113 5.18 -4.97 1.15
N CYS A 114 5.80 -3.81 1.34
CA CYS A 114 5.34 -2.79 2.27
C CYS A 114 3.94 -2.26 1.90
N ASP A 115 3.73 -1.96 0.62
CA ASP A 115 2.43 -1.51 0.09
C ASP A 115 1.35 -2.60 0.25
N TYR A 116 1.69 -3.86 -0.01
CA TYR A 116 0.81 -5.01 0.22
C TYR A 116 0.41 -5.13 1.70
N LEU A 117 1.38 -5.14 2.61
CA LEU A 117 1.14 -5.26 4.05
C LEU A 117 0.28 -4.12 4.57
N LYS A 118 0.53 -2.88 4.13
CA LYS A 118 -0.29 -1.72 4.48
C LYS A 118 -1.76 -1.92 4.12
N ASN A 119 -2.04 -2.37 2.91
CA ASN A 119 -3.41 -2.59 2.44
C ASN A 119 -4.07 -3.77 3.14
N LYS A 120 -3.36 -4.90 3.30
CA LYS A 120 -3.83 -6.07 4.07
C LYS A 120 -4.18 -5.70 5.51
N LEU A 121 -3.29 -5.00 6.20
CA LEU A 121 -3.49 -4.57 7.59
C LEU A 121 -4.67 -3.60 7.71
N SER A 122 -4.80 -2.66 6.77
CA SER A 122 -5.96 -1.76 6.72
C SER A 122 -7.27 -2.53 6.59
N HIS A 123 -7.32 -3.54 5.73
CA HIS A 123 -8.49 -4.39 5.55
C HIS A 123 -8.82 -5.19 6.81
N ILE A 124 -7.83 -5.86 7.42
CA ILE A 124 -8.04 -6.63 8.65
C ILE A 124 -8.53 -5.72 9.78
N LYS A 125 -7.92 -4.54 9.94
CA LYS A 125 -8.34 -3.54 10.94
C LYS A 125 -9.78 -3.09 10.70
N GLN A 126 -10.16 -2.85 9.45
CA GLN A 126 -11.52 -2.51 9.09
C GLN A 126 -12.50 -3.64 9.48
N LYS A 127 -12.18 -4.91 9.21
CA LYS A 127 -13.02 -6.05 9.59
C LYS A 127 -13.25 -6.17 11.08
N ILE A 128 -12.20 -5.97 11.88
CA ILE A 128 -12.30 -5.94 13.35
C ILE A 128 -13.22 -4.78 13.78
N GLN A 129 -12.99 -3.57 13.27
CA GLN A 129 -13.80 -2.39 13.61
C GLN A 129 -15.26 -2.50 13.17
N GLU A 130 -15.55 -3.15 12.05
CA GLU A 130 -16.91 -3.42 11.58
C GLU A 130 -17.64 -4.34 12.56
N TYR A 131 -16.99 -5.41 13.02
CA TYR A 131 -17.56 -6.35 13.99
C TYR A 131 -17.77 -5.70 15.36
N ASP A 132 -16.76 -5.01 15.88
CA ASP A 132 -16.85 -4.36 17.20
C ASP A 132 -18.02 -3.37 17.25
N LYS A 133 -18.23 -2.58 16.20
CA LYS A 133 -19.39 -1.67 16.10
C LYS A 133 -20.73 -2.38 16.07
N VAL A 134 -20.82 -3.51 15.37
CA VAL A 134 -22.08 -4.30 15.30
C VAL A 134 -22.37 -4.93 16.65
N MET A 135 -21.36 -5.46 17.34
CA MET A 135 -21.52 -6.04 18.67
C MET A 135 -21.84 -4.97 19.72
N GLU A 136 -21.19 -3.80 19.68
CA GLU A 136 -21.55 -2.66 20.53
C GLU A 136 -23.02 -2.23 20.35
N TRP A 137 -23.59 -2.38 19.15
CA TRP A 137 -25.00 -2.10 18.89
C TRP A 137 -25.92 -3.26 19.30
N ASN A 138 -25.45 -4.50 19.20
CA ASN A 138 -26.22 -5.71 19.49
C ASN A 138 -26.25 -6.05 20.99
N ASP A 139 -25.26 -5.60 21.75
CA ASP A 139 -25.25 -5.56 23.22
C ASP A 139 -26.21 -4.48 23.76
N GLY A 140 -26.85 -3.71 22.86
CA GLY A 140 -27.88 -2.73 23.13
C GLY A 140 -29.31 -3.23 22.86
N TYR A 141 -29.77 -4.21 23.64
CA TYR A 141 -31.19 -4.36 24.03
C TYR A 141 -31.20 -4.38 25.56
N GLY A 142 -32.13 -3.78 26.29
CA GLY A 142 -33.48 -3.32 26.02
C GLY A 142 -34.19 -3.16 27.37
#